data_AF-A0A3D4PRG8-F1
#
_entry.id   AF-A0A3D4PRG8-F1
#
_cell.length_a   1.000
_cell.length_b   1.000
_cell.length_c   1.000
_cell.angle_alpha   90.00
_cell.angle_beta   90.00
_cell.angle_gamma   90.00
#
_symmetry.space_group_name_H-M   'P 1'
#
loop_
_entity.id
_entity.type
_entity.pdbx_description
1 polymer ?
#
loop_
_entity_poly.entity_id
_entity_poly.type
_entity_poly.pdbx_seq_one_letter_code
_entity_poly.pdbx_strand_id
1 'polypeptide(L)'
;MPGGIAPQYPVYGGPSAYAPIAPGPGVGGLAIAALIVGIVAFVTGWIPIVGLVFAVVGIVLGILAVRKPRGKGFGITALILSGLAAITGIIMLIFLVAFVPNEINQSQGGGESYDQPFTDSDDDGSLTEDDSTSADSDFDEAMYSAVSGQLIETPCWSYDGPEYFTNNISADAVATCSGQLELWGEYDENDNFFPTGAGMTAGEISVMPLSIEASDAYGPVGDIDAAVEGLQEPFFSKQGGEPISEERITIDGVDASLIHYDSDSEDTQTKAFLTTFAPEPYQVADTEAQLFVIILVTPYSNGEEQLQQIIDTWEWK
;
A
#
# COMPACT_ATOMS: atom_id res chain seq x y z
N MET A 1 -82.47 53.00 16.38
CA MET A 1 -81.43 52.80 15.35
C MET A 1 -80.22 52.14 16.00
N PRO A 2 -79.51 51.25 15.27
CA PRO A 2 -78.79 50.10 15.82
C PRO A 2 -77.43 50.44 16.45
N GLY A 3 -77.00 49.59 17.38
CA GLY A 3 -75.71 49.67 18.07
C GLY A 3 -74.52 49.57 17.11
N GLY A 4 -73.61 50.53 17.23
CA GLY A 4 -72.34 50.57 16.50
C GLY A 4 -71.36 49.57 17.10
N ILE A 5 -70.89 48.66 16.25
CA ILE A 5 -69.86 47.67 16.55
C ILE A 5 -68.51 48.40 16.47
N ALA A 6 -67.74 48.41 17.57
CA ALA A 6 -66.40 48.98 17.59
C ALA A 6 -65.42 48.11 16.77
N PRO A 7 -64.52 48.70 15.96
CA PRO A 7 -63.55 47.93 15.18
C PRO A 7 -62.53 47.24 16.10
N GLN A 8 -62.37 45.93 15.92
CA GLN A 8 -61.34 45.11 16.55
C GLN A 8 -60.03 45.30 15.78
N TYR A 9 -58.96 45.69 16.46
CA TYR A 9 -57.63 45.89 15.87
C TYR A 9 -56.88 44.55 15.86
N PRO A 10 -56.13 44.21 14.79
CA PRO A 10 -55.34 42.99 14.76
C PRO A 10 -54.18 43.08 15.75
N VAL A 11 -54.09 42.10 16.65
CA VAL A 11 -52.98 41.94 17.59
C VAL A 11 -51.76 41.44 16.82
N TYR A 12 -50.73 42.29 16.73
CA TYR A 12 -49.44 41.94 16.14
C TYR A 12 -48.73 40.91 17.05
N GLY A 13 -48.43 39.73 16.51
CA GLY A 13 -47.69 38.69 17.21
C GLY A 13 -46.26 39.14 17.52
N GLY A 14 -45.87 39.04 18.79
CA GLY A 14 -44.50 39.33 19.23
C GLY A 14 -43.49 38.27 18.73
N PRO A 15 -42.19 38.61 18.70
CA PRO A 15 -41.14 37.70 18.24
C PRO A 15 -41.04 36.47 19.14
N SER A 16 -41.01 35.29 18.50
CA SER A 16 -40.82 33.99 19.12
C SER A 16 -39.44 33.88 19.77
N ALA A 17 -39.41 33.56 21.06
CA ALA A 17 -38.20 33.21 21.78
C ALA A 17 -37.64 31.88 21.23
N TYR A 18 -36.40 31.91 20.75
CA TYR A 18 -35.67 30.72 20.28
C TYR A 18 -35.43 29.78 21.47
N ALA A 19 -35.98 28.58 21.44
CA ALA A 19 -35.67 27.54 22.42
C ALA A 19 -34.28 26.96 22.13
N PRO A 20 -33.42 26.72 23.14
CA PRO A 20 -32.10 26.12 22.91
C PRO A 20 -32.27 24.73 22.29
N ILE A 21 -31.61 24.52 21.15
CA ILE A 21 -31.51 23.22 20.48
C ILE A 21 -30.69 22.31 21.40
N ALA A 22 -31.31 21.23 21.90
CA ALA A 22 -30.60 20.20 22.63
C ALA A 22 -29.58 19.51 21.69
N PRO A 23 -28.35 19.19 22.14
CA PRO A 23 -27.39 18.45 21.34
C PRO A 23 -28.01 17.15 20.83
N GLY A 24 -27.97 16.94 19.51
CA GLY A 24 -28.43 15.70 18.90
C GLY A 24 -27.69 14.49 19.51
N PRO A 25 -28.37 13.35 19.74
CA PRO A 25 -27.72 12.18 20.30
C PRO A 25 -26.66 11.65 19.32
N GLY A 26 -25.39 11.74 19.73
CA GLY A 26 -24.25 11.28 18.93
C GLY A 26 -24.33 9.79 18.59
N VAL A 27 -23.73 9.43 17.45
CA VAL A 27 -23.55 8.05 17.02
C VAL A 27 -22.72 7.33 18.08
N GLY A 28 -23.31 6.34 18.75
CA GLY A 28 -22.61 5.60 19.82
C GLY A 28 -21.43 4.82 19.25
N GLY A 29 -20.26 4.90 19.88
CA GLY A 29 -19.01 4.27 19.40
C GLY A 29 -19.10 2.76 19.13
N LEU A 30 -20.09 2.06 19.70
CA LEU A 30 -20.35 0.66 19.41
C LEU A 30 -20.88 0.43 17.98
N ALA A 31 -21.62 1.37 17.41
CA ALA A 31 -22.07 1.30 16.02
C ALA A 31 -20.90 1.49 15.04
N ILE A 32 -19.95 2.36 15.40
CA ILE A 32 -18.72 2.60 14.64
C ILE A 32 -17.82 1.36 14.70
N ALA A 33 -17.64 0.77 15.89
CA ALA A 33 -16.89 -0.46 16.06
C ALA A 33 -17.49 -1.63 15.23
N ALA A 34 -18.82 -1.77 15.21
CA ALA A 34 -19.48 -2.80 14.40
C ALA A 34 -19.31 -2.58 12.89
N LEU A 35 -19.26 -1.32 12.44
CA LEU A 35 -19.00 -0.99 11.03
C LEU A 35 -17.55 -1.33 10.64
N ILE A 36 -16.59 -0.94 11.47
CA ILE A 36 -15.17 -1.21 11.24
C ILE A 36 -14.92 -2.72 11.17
N VAL A 37 -15.48 -3.50 12.09
CA VAL A 37 -15.36 -4.96 12.06
C VAL A 37 -16.02 -5.56 10.81
N GLY A 38 -17.15 -5.03 10.35
CA GLY A 38 -17.80 -5.49 9.11
C GLY A 38 -16.99 -5.17 7.85
N ILE A 39 -16.33 -4.02 7.80
CA ILE A 39 -15.43 -3.63 6.71
C ILE A 39 -14.18 -4.51 6.71
N VAL A 40 -13.54 -4.71 7.87
CA VAL A 40 -12.38 -5.59 8.01
C VAL A 40 -12.75 -7.03 7.62
N ALA A 41 -13.93 -7.53 8.00
CA ALA A 41 -14.39 -8.86 7.60
C ALA A 41 -14.67 -8.97 6.08
N PHE A 42 -15.16 -7.91 5.44
CA PHE A 42 -15.35 -7.87 3.99
C PHE A 42 -14.02 -7.87 3.24
N VAL A 43 -13.06 -7.05 3.69
CA VAL A 43 -11.72 -6.94 3.09
C VAL A 43 -10.92 -8.25 3.30
N THR A 44 -11.00 -8.86 4.48
CA THR A 44 -10.34 -10.16 4.77
C THR A 44 -11.08 -11.37 4.21
N GLY A 45 -12.30 -11.18 3.68
CA GLY A 45 -13.13 -12.22 3.07
C GLY A 45 -12.56 -12.81 1.77
N TRP A 46 -11.51 -12.20 1.22
CA TRP A 46 -10.79 -12.66 0.02
C TRP A 46 -9.77 -13.77 0.31
N ILE A 47 -9.49 -14.05 1.59
CA ILE A 47 -8.62 -15.16 2.02
C ILE A 47 -9.51 -16.32 2.48
N PRO A 48 -9.54 -17.47 1.78
CA PRO A 48 -10.61 -18.47 1.89
C PRO A 48 -10.76 -19.15 3.27
N ILE A 49 -9.73 -19.15 4.11
CA ILE A 49 -9.75 -19.76 5.45
C ILE A 49 -9.97 -18.72 6.55
N VAL A 50 -9.34 -17.53 6.42
CA VAL A 50 -9.46 -16.43 7.38
C VAL A 50 -10.84 -15.77 7.27
N GLY A 51 -11.33 -15.56 6.06
CA GLY A 51 -12.64 -14.94 5.80
C GLY A 51 -13.82 -15.69 6.42
N LEU A 52 -13.75 -17.03 6.52
CA LEU A 52 -14.82 -17.84 7.10
C LEU A 52 -14.89 -17.68 8.63
N VAL A 53 -13.74 -17.61 9.31
CA VAL A 53 -13.68 -17.39 10.76
C VAL A 53 -14.18 -15.98 11.10
N PHE A 54 -13.73 -14.96 10.38
CA PHE A 54 -14.18 -13.59 10.58
C PHE A 54 -15.64 -13.36 10.21
N ALA A 55 -16.17 -14.06 9.18
CA ALA A 55 -17.60 -14.02 8.84
C ALA A 55 -18.49 -14.55 9.98
N VAL A 56 -18.10 -15.66 10.63
CA VAL A 56 -18.83 -16.21 11.78
C VAL A 56 -18.82 -15.23 12.95
N VAL A 57 -17.67 -14.62 13.25
CA VAL A 57 -17.53 -13.62 14.31
C VAL A 57 -18.36 -12.35 13.99
N GLY A 58 -18.34 -11.87 12.75
CA GLY A 58 -19.11 -10.72 12.28
C GLY A 58 -20.62 -10.95 12.36
N ILE A 59 -21.11 -12.14 12.00
CA ILE A 59 -22.53 -12.51 12.13
C ILE A 59 -22.96 -12.51 13.61
N VAL A 60 -22.16 -13.07 14.51
CA VAL A 60 -22.47 -13.11 15.95
C VAL A 60 -22.50 -11.71 16.54
N LEU A 61 -21.52 -10.86 16.24
CA LEU A 61 -21.46 -9.47 16.71
C LEU A 61 -22.61 -8.62 16.12
N GLY A 62 -22.97 -8.83 14.85
CA GLY A 62 -24.12 -8.17 14.21
C GLY A 62 -25.45 -8.53 14.87
N ILE A 63 -25.67 -9.81 15.20
CA ILE A 63 -26.87 -10.27 15.90
C ILE A 63 -26.98 -9.63 17.31
N LEU A 64 -25.85 -9.47 18.01
CA LEU A 64 -25.81 -8.82 19.32
C LEU A 64 -26.09 -7.31 19.22
N ALA A 65 -25.62 -6.64 18.17
CA ALA A 65 -25.85 -5.21 17.94
C ALA A 65 -27.33 -4.89 17.65
N VAL A 66 -28.05 -5.78 16.94
CA VAL A 66 -29.47 -5.62 16.60
C VAL A 66 -30.39 -5.66 17.83
N ARG A 67 -29.96 -6.27 18.95
CA ARG A 67 -30.75 -6.37 20.20
C ARG A 67 -30.78 -5.09 21.05
N LYS A 68 -30.02 -4.04 20.71
CA LYS A 68 -30.02 -2.76 21.43
C LYS A 68 -31.00 -1.77 20.78
N PRO A 69 -31.88 -1.07 21.53
CA PRO A 69 -32.91 -0.19 20.96
C PRO A 69 -32.38 1.09 20.27
N ARG A 70 -31.07 1.34 20.27
CA ARG A 70 -30.40 2.48 19.62
C ARG A 70 -29.33 1.93 18.67
N GLY A 71 -29.49 2.13 17.36
CA GLY A 71 -28.55 1.66 16.32
C GLY A 71 -29.14 0.77 15.20
N LYS A 72 -30.47 0.60 15.13
CA LYS A 72 -31.13 -0.31 14.18
C LYS A 72 -30.70 -0.15 12.70
N GLY A 73 -30.46 1.07 12.22
CA GLY A 73 -30.02 1.31 10.84
C GLY A 73 -28.60 0.82 10.54
N PHE A 74 -27.66 1.04 11.46
CA PHE A 74 -26.28 0.56 11.33
C PHE A 74 -26.16 -0.96 11.55
N GLY A 75 -26.99 -1.54 12.43
CA GLY A 75 -27.03 -2.99 12.62
C GLY A 75 -27.56 -3.74 11.39
N ILE A 76 -28.55 -3.17 10.68
CA ILE A 76 -29.11 -3.77 9.46
C ILE A 76 -28.10 -3.70 8.30
N THR A 77 -27.43 -2.56 8.13
CA THR A 77 -26.40 -2.40 7.08
C THR A 77 -25.21 -3.33 7.32
N ALA A 78 -24.72 -3.45 8.56
CA ALA A 78 -23.65 -4.39 8.91
C ALA A 78 -24.05 -5.86 8.63
N LEU A 79 -25.31 -6.23 8.89
CA LEU A 79 -25.82 -7.58 8.63
C LEU A 79 -25.93 -7.86 7.12
N ILE A 80 -26.39 -6.88 6.34
CA ILE A 80 -26.44 -6.98 4.87
C ILE A 80 -25.03 -7.10 4.29
N LEU A 81 -24.08 -6.26 4.73
CA LEU A 81 -22.70 -6.30 4.26
C LEU A 81 -22.01 -7.61 4.62
N SER A 82 -22.22 -8.12 5.84
CA SER A 82 -21.69 -9.43 6.27
C SER A 82 -22.33 -10.59 5.50
N GLY A 83 -23.63 -10.49 5.18
CA GLY A 83 -24.32 -11.47 4.36
C GLY A 83 -23.80 -11.51 2.92
N LEU A 84 -23.56 -10.34 2.32
CA LEU A 84 -22.95 -10.23 0.99
C LEU A 84 -21.52 -10.79 0.99
N ALA A 85 -20.72 -10.45 2.00
CA ALA A 85 -19.37 -10.98 2.18
C ALA A 85 -19.35 -12.52 2.26
N ALA A 86 -20.28 -13.10 3.02
CA ALA A 86 -20.40 -14.55 3.13
C ALA A 86 -20.79 -15.21 1.80
N ILE A 87 -21.72 -14.60 1.04
CA ILE A 87 -22.13 -15.10 -0.27
C ILE A 87 -20.97 -15.02 -1.27
N THR A 88 -20.26 -13.90 -1.34
CA THR A 88 -19.10 -13.75 -2.22
C THR A 88 -17.97 -14.70 -1.85
N GLY A 89 -17.72 -14.91 -0.56
CA GLY A 89 -16.72 -15.89 -0.09
C GLY A 89 -17.07 -17.33 -0.47
N ILE A 90 -18.35 -17.73 -0.34
CA ILE A 90 -18.82 -19.05 -0.76
C ILE A 90 -18.69 -19.23 -2.28
N ILE A 91 -19.02 -18.21 -3.06
CA ILE A 91 -18.90 -18.24 -4.52
C ILE A 91 -17.41 -18.40 -4.91
N MET A 92 -16.50 -17.62 -4.32
CA MET A 92 -15.07 -17.72 -4.58
C MET A 92 -14.49 -19.08 -4.17
N LEU A 93 -14.93 -19.64 -3.04
CA LEU A 93 -14.54 -20.99 -2.60
C LEU A 93 -14.97 -22.05 -3.62
N ILE A 94 -16.20 -21.95 -4.15
CA ILE A 94 -16.70 -22.86 -5.18
C ILE A 94 -15.89 -22.70 -6.47
N PHE A 95 -15.58 -21.46 -6.88
CA PHE A 95 -14.73 -21.21 -8.05
C PHE A 95 -13.34 -21.81 -7.90
N LEU A 96 -12.71 -21.61 -6.73
CA LEU A 96 -11.37 -22.13 -6.45
C LEU A 96 -11.34 -23.67 -6.49
N VAL A 97 -12.32 -24.34 -5.87
CA VAL A 97 -12.40 -25.82 -5.86
C VAL A 97 -12.79 -26.40 -7.23
N ALA A 98 -13.58 -25.67 -8.03
CA ALA A 98 -14.10 -26.16 -9.30
C ALA A 98 -13.19 -25.86 -10.51
N PHE A 99 -12.37 -24.80 -10.45
CA PHE A 99 -11.59 -24.32 -11.60
C PHE A 99 -10.07 -24.34 -11.40
N VAL A 100 -9.56 -24.57 -10.18
CA VAL A 100 -8.14 -24.88 -10.00
C VAL A 100 -7.95 -26.39 -10.23
N PRO A 101 -7.14 -26.82 -11.21
CA PRO A 101 -6.80 -28.23 -11.35
C PRO A 101 -6.00 -28.67 -10.13
N ASN A 102 -6.58 -29.56 -9.32
CA ASN A 102 -5.86 -30.29 -8.27
C ASN A 102 -4.86 -31.25 -8.95
N GLU A 103 -3.64 -30.78 -9.21
CA GLU A 103 -2.49 -31.62 -9.60
C GLU A 103 -1.93 -32.36 -8.37
N ILE A 104 -2.80 -32.99 -7.59
CA ILE A 104 -2.42 -33.92 -6.53
C ILE A 104 -3.03 -35.28 -6.86
N ASN A 105 -2.29 -36.02 -7.69
CA ASN A 105 -2.19 -37.49 -7.81
C ASN A 105 -2.09 -37.94 -9.28
N GLN A 106 -0.86 -38.16 -9.77
CA GLN A 106 -0.51 -39.33 -10.60
C GLN A 106 0.97 -39.32 -11.01
N SER A 107 1.80 -40.12 -10.34
CA SER A 107 2.78 -41.01 -11.02
C SER A 107 3.24 -42.10 -10.04
N GLN A 108 2.42 -43.15 -9.94
CA GLN A 108 2.87 -44.46 -9.51
C GLN A 108 3.02 -45.31 -10.78
N GLY A 109 4.23 -45.77 -11.08
CA GLY A 109 4.48 -46.89 -12.00
C GLY A 109 5.41 -46.59 -13.18
N GLY A 110 6.51 -47.36 -13.28
CA GLY A 110 7.28 -47.50 -14.52
C GLY A 110 8.78 -47.52 -14.31
N GLY A 111 9.32 -48.60 -13.75
CA GLY A 111 10.75 -48.87 -13.81
C GLY A 111 11.14 -49.29 -15.23
N GLU A 112 12.09 -48.58 -15.82
CA GLU A 112 12.92 -49.10 -16.90
C GLU A 112 14.38 -48.70 -16.66
N SER A 113 15.17 -49.75 -16.46
CA SER A 113 16.62 -49.79 -16.29
C SER A 113 17.30 -49.31 -17.58
N TYR A 114 18.08 -48.23 -17.50
CA TYR A 114 19.10 -47.92 -18.50
C TYR A 114 20.47 -48.18 -17.90
N ASP A 115 20.99 -49.37 -18.20
CA ASP A 115 22.39 -49.74 -18.06
C ASP A 115 23.20 -48.94 -19.10
N GLN A 116 24.11 -48.08 -18.65
CA GLN A 116 25.22 -47.64 -19.49
C GLN A 116 26.55 -47.84 -18.75
N PRO A 117 27.57 -48.43 -19.42
CA PRO A 117 28.83 -48.73 -18.77
C PRO A 117 29.67 -47.47 -18.67
N PHE A 118 29.93 -47.04 -17.43
CA PHE A 118 30.91 -46.01 -17.13
C PHE A 118 32.32 -46.62 -17.25
N THR A 119 33.13 -46.05 -18.13
CA THR A 119 34.52 -46.44 -18.35
C THR A 119 35.41 -45.90 -17.26
N ASP A 120 36.25 -46.79 -16.72
CA ASP A 120 37.36 -46.53 -15.80
C ASP A 120 38.25 -45.37 -16.24
N SER A 121 38.52 -44.47 -15.31
CA SER A 121 39.75 -43.67 -15.28
C SER A 121 40.02 -43.35 -13.82
N ASP A 122 40.86 -44.17 -13.21
CA ASP A 122 41.54 -43.91 -11.94
C ASP A 122 42.35 -42.60 -12.06
N ASP A 123 42.00 -41.60 -11.26
CA ASP A 123 42.92 -40.52 -10.86
C ASP A 123 42.78 -40.30 -9.35
N ASP A 124 43.66 -41.02 -8.65
CA ASP A 124 44.23 -40.78 -7.32
C ASP A 124 44.46 -39.27 -7.09
N GLY A 125 43.83 -38.58 -6.15
CA GLY A 125 43.72 -38.91 -4.74
C GLY A 125 44.41 -37.81 -3.93
N SER A 126 43.67 -36.74 -3.66
CA SER A 126 43.99 -35.81 -2.56
C SER A 126 42.69 -35.28 -2.00
N LEU A 127 42.08 -36.11 -1.16
CA LEU A 127 41.00 -35.74 -0.27
C LEU A 127 41.55 -34.76 0.78
N THR A 128 41.26 -33.48 0.62
CA THR A 128 40.98 -32.63 1.79
C THR A 128 39.49 -32.76 2.05
N GLU A 129 39.14 -33.76 2.86
CA GLU A 129 37.94 -33.70 3.68
C GLU A 129 38.13 -32.54 4.66
N ASP A 130 37.63 -31.35 4.31
CA ASP A 130 37.28 -30.34 5.30
C ASP A 130 35.77 -30.18 5.23
N ASP A 131 35.16 -30.83 6.22
CA ASP A 131 34.05 -30.37 7.02
C ASP A 131 32.86 -29.78 6.26
N SER A 132 31.82 -30.59 6.19
CA SER A 132 30.44 -30.12 6.15
C SER A 132 30.16 -29.27 7.39
N THR A 133 30.63 -28.03 7.39
CA THR A 133 29.96 -26.96 8.12
C THR A 133 28.61 -26.78 7.45
N SER A 134 27.54 -26.91 8.23
CA SER A 134 26.22 -26.37 7.91
C SER A 134 26.38 -25.09 7.09
N ALA A 135 25.77 -25.04 5.91
CA ALA A 135 25.60 -23.80 5.18
C ALA A 135 24.67 -22.90 6.00
N ASP A 136 25.22 -22.25 7.03
CA ASP A 136 24.82 -20.90 7.35
C ASP A 136 25.19 -20.12 6.10
N SER A 137 24.23 -19.95 5.20
CA SER A 137 24.32 -18.94 4.16
C SER A 137 24.40 -17.62 4.89
N ASP A 138 25.61 -17.12 5.13
CA ASP A 138 25.83 -15.77 5.62
C ASP A 138 24.96 -14.85 4.76
N PHE A 139 24.01 -14.18 5.40
CA PHE A 139 23.13 -13.23 4.74
C PHE A 139 24.01 -12.14 4.11
N ASP A 140 24.08 -12.13 2.78
CA ASP A 140 24.76 -11.09 2.04
C ASP A 140 23.71 -10.10 1.51
N GLU A 141 23.47 -9.05 2.29
CA GLU A 141 22.54 -7.98 1.93
C GLU A 141 22.84 -7.39 0.54
N ALA A 142 24.13 -7.30 0.17
CA ALA A 142 24.55 -6.76 -1.11
C ALA A 142 24.04 -7.61 -2.28
N MET A 143 23.91 -8.94 -2.09
CA MET A 143 23.34 -9.84 -3.10
C MET A 143 21.88 -9.48 -3.41
N TYR A 144 21.07 -9.18 -2.39
CA TYR A 144 19.63 -8.99 -2.50
C TYR A 144 19.21 -7.56 -2.82
N SER A 145 20.16 -6.65 -2.75
CA SER A 145 19.94 -5.23 -2.99
C SER A 145 19.96 -4.81 -4.47
N ALA A 146 20.01 -5.77 -5.40
CA ALA A 146 20.26 -5.60 -6.83
C ALA A 146 19.82 -4.23 -7.38
N VAL A 147 20.79 -3.46 -7.85
CA VAL A 147 20.62 -2.05 -8.18
C VAL A 147 20.15 -1.87 -9.63
N SER A 148 20.19 -2.89 -10.48
CA SER A 148 19.67 -2.88 -11.85
C SER A 148 19.02 -4.23 -12.13
N GLY A 149 17.90 -4.25 -12.85
CA GLY A 149 17.20 -5.52 -13.09
C GLY A 149 15.94 -5.44 -13.92
N GLN A 150 15.27 -4.29 -13.94
CA GLN A 150 14.06 -4.11 -14.73
C GLN A 150 13.83 -2.66 -15.14
N LEU A 151 13.60 -2.44 -16.42
CA LEU A 151 13.13 -1.13 -16.89
C LEU A 151 11.69 -0.91 -16.42
N ILE A 152 11.49 0.12 -15.61
CA ILE A 152 10.17 0.63 -15.26
C ILE A 152 9.92 1.85 -16.12
N GLU A 153 8.81 1.84 -16.85
CA GLU A 153 8.48 2.91 -17.80
C GLU A 153 7.00 3.28 -17.70
N THR A 154 6.76 4.59 -17.74
CA THR A 154 5.47 5.23 -17.89
C THR A 154 5.51 6.21 -19.06
N PRO A 155 4.38 6.77 -19.50
CA PRO A 155 4.39 7.85 -20.49
C PRO A 155 5.15 9.11 -20.07
N CYS A 156 5.45 9.30 -18.77
CA CYS A 156 6.09 10.50 -18.25
C CYS A 156 7.57 10.32 -17.90
N TRP A 157 7.96 9.12 -17.46
CA TRP A 157 9.29 8.86 -16.94
C TRP A 157 9.64 7.38 -17.04
N SER A 158 10.93 7.07 -16.99
CA SER A 158 11.44 5.72 -16.79
C SER A 158 12.65 5.70 -15.87
N TYR A 159 12.91 4.56 -15.22
CA TYR A 159 14.18 4.27 -14.54
C TYR A 159 14.45 2.76 -14.55
N ASP A 160 15.69 2.36 -14.26
CA ASP A 160 16.07 0.96 -14.08
C ASP A 160 15.93 0.57 -12.62
N GLY A 161 14.90 -0.22 -12.32
CA GLY A 161 14.53 -0.64 -10.98
C GLY A 161 15.22 -1.94 -10.53
N PRO A 162 15.24 -2.20 -9.21
CA PRO A 162 15.85 -3.39 -8.63
C PRO A 162 15.25 -4.71 -9.12
N GLU A 163 16.07 -5.73 -9.37
CA GLU A 163 15.61 -7.06 -9.84
C GLU A 163 14.64 -7.74 -8.87
N TYR A 164 14.92 -7.65 -7.56
CA TYR A 164 14.19 -8.37 -6.52
C TYR A 164 12.88 -7.71 -6.08
N PHE A 165 12.60 -6.49 -6.58
CA PHE A 165 11.31 -5.87 -6.34
C PHE A 165 10.29 -6.41 -7.35
N THR A 166 9.09 -6.70 -6.86
CA THR A 166 7.96 -7.07 -7.70
C THR A 166 7.38 -5.82 -8.35
N ASN A 167 7.27 -5.83 -9.67
CA ASN A 167 6.52 -4.82 -10.41
C ASN A 167 5.01 -5.06 -10.24
N ASN A 168 4.39 -4.29 -9.34
CA ASN A 168 2.96 -4.35 -9.04
C ASN A 168 2.17 -3.18 -9.65
N ILE A 169 2.72 -2.53 -10.69
CA ILE A 169 2.12 -1.33 -11.27
C ILE A 169 0.95 -1.73 -12.17
N SER A 170 -0.25 -1.26 -11.83
CA SER A 170 -1.43 -1.46 -12.68
C SER A 170 -1.36 -0.62 -13.96
N ALA A 171 -2.06 -1.05 -15.02
CA ALA A 171 -2.14 -0.27 -16.25
C ALA A 171 -2.73 1.14 -16.03
N ASP A 172 -3.67 1.28 -15.09
CA ASP A 172 -4.26 2.57 -14.72
C ASP A 172 -3.22 3.48 -14.03
N ALA A 173 -2.40 2.92 -13.13
CA ALA A 173 -1.30 3.64 -12.48
C ALA A 173 -0.23 4.08 -13.49
N VAL A 174 0.15 3.21 -14.43
CA VAL A 174 1.04 3.56 -15.54
C VAL A 174 0.47 4.73 -16.36
N ALA A 175 -0.82 4.69 -16.68
CA ALA A 175 -1.49 5.74 -17.46
C ALA A 175 -1.55 7.10 -16.73
N THR A 176 -1.51 7.10 -15.40
CA THR A 176 -1.43 8.32 -14.59
C THR A 176 -0.01 8.65 -14.15
N CYS A 177 1.01 8.00 -14.72
CA CYS A 177 2.42 8.19 -14.40
C CYS A 177 2.79 7.93 -12.93
N SER A 178 2.02 7.07 -12.28
CA SER A 178 2.30 6.55 -10.96
C SER A 178 3.15 5.28 -11.06
N GLY A 179 4.07 5.11 -10.12
CA GLY A 179 4.95 3.95 -10.03
C GLY A 179 4.87 3.31 -8.66
N GLN A 180 4.99 2.00 -8.59
CA GLN A 180 5.01 1.23 -7.35
C GLN A 180 5.71 -0.11 -7.58
N LEU A 181 6.89 -0.27 -6.99
CA LEU A 181 7.58 -1.54 -6.86
C LEU A 181 7.51 -1.98 -5.41
N GLU A 182 7.30 -3.27 -5.16
CA GLU A 182 7.19 -3.81 -3.81
C GLU A 182 8.21 -4.93 -3.57
N LEU A 183 8.88 -4.89 -2.43
CA LEU A 183 9.84 -5.92 -2.02
C LEU A 183 9.14 -6.95 -1.13
N TRP A 184 8.95 -8.15 -1.65
CA TRP A 184 8.18 -9.23 -1.01
C TRP A 184 9.11 -10.33 -0.52
N GLY A 185 8.92 -10.76 0.73
CA GLY A 185 9.81 -11.73 1.34
C GLY A 185 9.45 -12.14 2.74
N GLU A 186 10.44 -12.70 3.43
CA GLU A 186 10.35 -13.22 4.80
C GLU A 186 11.60 -12.83 5.60
N TYR A 187 11.44 -12.61 6.89
CA TYR A 187 12.54 -12.44 7.84
C TYR A 187 12.98 -13.80 8.41
N ASP A 188 14.28 -14.00 8.59
CA ASP A 188 14.81 -15.14 9.35
C ASP A 188 14.79 -14.88 10.87
N GLU A 189 15.32 -15.82 11.65
CA GLU A 189 15.41 -15.71 13.12
C GLU A 189 16.38 -14.63 13.61
N ASN A 190 17.19 -14.04 12.71
CA ASN A 190 18.19 -13.01 13.00
C ASN A 190 17.77 -11.63 12.46
N ASP A 191 16.52 -11.45 12.07
CA ASP A 191 15.96 -10.24 11.45
C ASP A 191 16.60 -9.88 10.09
N ASN A 192 17.20 -10.85 9.39
CA ASN A 192 17.64 -10.66 8.01
C ASN A 192 16.46 -10.87 7.06
N PHE A 193 16.24 -9.91 6.15
CA PHE A 193 15.15 -9.98 5.18
C PHE A 193 15.58 -10.66 3.87
N PHE A 194 14.87 -11.71 3.47
CA PHE A 194 15.12 -12.42 2.21
C PHE A 194 14.01 -12.15 1.19
N PRO A 195 14.33 -11.64 -0.01
CA PRO A 195 13.34 -11.45 -1.05
C PRO A 195 12.96 -12.81 -1.64
N THR A 196 11.68 -13.17 -1.53
CA THR A 196 11.15 -14.42 -2.08
C THR A 196 10.17 -14.17 -3.23
N GLY A 197 9.77 -12.91 -3.44
CA GLY A 197 8.70 -12.53 -4.38
C GLY A 197 7.29 -12.89 -3.88
N ALA A 198 7.17 -13.37 -2.64
CA ALA A 198 5.92 -13.71 -1.96
C ALA A 198 6.03 -13.40 -0.45
N GLY A 199 4.93 -13.46 0.29
CA GLY A 199 4.95 -13.24 1.73
C GLY A 199 4.58 -11.81 2.12
N MET A 200 5.35 -11.19 3.01
CA MET A 200 5.09 -9.82 3.48
C MET A 200 5.79 -8.79 2.61
N THR A 201 5.17 -7.62 2.48
CA THR A 201 5.81 -6.44 1.86
C THR A 201 6.69 -5.77 2.91
N ALA A 202 8.00 -5.73 2.67
CA ALA A 202 8.97 -5.07 3.57
C ALA A 202 9.60 -3.80 2.97
N GLY A 203 9.46 -3.61 1.66
CA GLY A 203 10.01 -2.47 0.93
C GLY A 203 9.06 -1.98 -0.14
N GLU A 204 9.15 -0.70 -0.48
CA GLU A 204 8.39 -0.07 -1.54
C GLU A 204 9.21 1.05 -2.20
N ILE A 205 9.23 1.08 -3.53
CA ILE A 205 9.66 2.24 -4.31
C ILE A 205 8.41 2.80 -4.98
N SER A 206 7.96 3.96 -4.53
CA SER A 206 6.78 4.61 -5.11
C SER A 206 7.14 5.90 -5.82
N VAL A 207 6.45 6.15 -6.94
CA VAL A 207 6.52 7.41 -7.68
C VAL A 207 5.11 8.00 -7.69
N MET A 208 4.95 9.11 -6.97
CA MET A 208 3.66 9.77 -6.78
C MET A 208 3.60 11.08 -7.58
N PRO A 209 2.86 11.12 -8.69
CA PRO A 209 2.55 12.38 -9.38
C PRO A 209 1.49 13.15 -8.61
N LEU A 210 1.74 14.44 -8.40
CA LEU A 210 0.78 15.40 -7.87
C LEU A 210 0.32 16.32 -9.00
N SER A 211 -1.00 16.48 -9.10
CA SER A 211 -1.57 17.45 -10.05
C SER A 211 -1.12 18.86 -9.71
N ILE A 212 -1.09 19.76 -10.70
CA ILE A 212 -0.75 21.18 -10.50
C ILE A 212 -1.66 21.78 -9.41
N GLU A 213 -2.97 21.52 -9.49
CA GLU A 213 -3.94 21.98 -8.49
C GLU A 213 -3.66 21.44 -7.08
N ALA A 214 -3.21 20.19 -6.94
CA ALA A 214 -2.83 19.63 -5.65
C ALA A 214 -1.49 20.21 -5.16
N SER A 215 -0.53 20.40 -6.07
CA SER A 215 0.80 20.93 -5.75
C SER A 215 0.79 22.39 -5.29
N ASP A 216 -0.17 23.19 -5.77
CA ASP A 216 -0.36 24.59 -5.34
C ASP A 216 -0.63 24.72 -3.84
N ALA A 217 -1.12 23.66 -3.18
CA ALA A 217 -1.29 23.62 -1.73
C ALA A 217 0.04 23.49 -0.97
N TYR A 218 1.09 23.01 -1.64
CA TYR A 218 2.41 22.75 -1.07
C TYR A 218 3.44 23.81 -1.50
N GLY A 219 3.29 24.42 -2.66
CA GLY A 219 4.14 25.53 -3.09
C GLY A 219 3.84 25.95 -4.54
N PRO A 220 4.31 27.12 -4.99
CA PRO A 220 4.18 27.49 -6.38
C PRO A 220 4.99 26.54 -7.27
N VAL A 221 4.43 26.18 -8.42
CA VAL A 221 5.09 25.33 -9.41
C VAL A 221 6.49 25.87 -9.77
N GLY A 222 7.49 25.00 -9.72
CA GLY A 222 8.89 25.33 -10.01
C GLY A 222 9.68 25.87 -8.81
N ASP A 223 9.05 26.10 -7.66
CA ASP A 223 9.74 26.41 -6.40
C ASP A 223 9.83 25.13 -5.55
N ILE A 224 10.91 24.39 -5.73
CA ILE A 224 11.10 23.10 -5.07
C ILE A 224 11.28 23.21 -3.56
N ASP A 225 11.91 24.30 -3.08
CA ASP A 225 12.09 24.51 -1.64
C ASP A 225 10.74 24.78 -0.96
N ALA A 226 9.89 25.59 -1.59
CA ALA A 226 8.54 25.82 -1.10
C ALA A 226 7.71 24.53 -1.12
N ALA A 227 7.77 23.75 -2.20
CA ALA A 227 7.04 22.49 -2.31
C ALA A 227 7.44 21.49 -1.21
N VAL A 228 8.75 21.36 -0.95
CA VAL A 228 9.27 20.52 0.13
C VAL A 228 8.77 20.98 1.48
N GLU A 229 8.86 22.29 1.79
CA GLU A 229 8.34 22.87 3.04
C GLU A 229 6.84 22.57 3.22
N GLY A 230 6.05 22.71 2.15
CA GLY A 230 4.62 22.41 2.18
C GLY A 230 4.30 20.93 2.37
N LEU A 231 5.16 20.03 1.90
CA LEU A 231 5.00 18.58 2.05
C LEU A 231 5.41 18.05 3.43
N GLN A 232 6.21 18.79 4.21
CA GLN A 232 6.74 18.34 5.51
C GLN A 232 5.67 17.81 6.47
N GLU A 233 4.71 18.65 6.86
CA GLU A 233 3.65 18.27 7.81
C GLU A 233 2.58 17.30 7.28
N PRO A 234 2.04 17.47 6.05
CA PRO A 234 0.99 16.60 5.57
C PRO A 234 1.49 15.23 5.11
N PHE A 235 2.79 15.12 4.77
CA PHE A 235 3.36 13.96 4.10
C PHE A 235 4.55 13.36 4.85
N PHE A 236 5.66 14.10 5.00
CA PHE A 236 6.90 13.53 5.55
C PHE A 236 6.82 13.20 7.03
N SER A 237 6.23 14.08 7.86
CA SER A 237 6.13 13.89 9.32
C SER A 237 5.27 12.68 9.71
N LYS A 238 4.44 12.17 8.80
CA LYS A 238 3.59 10.99 9.03
C LYS A 238 4.33 9.67 8.91
N GLN A 239 5.58 9.68 8.47
CA GLN A 239 6.33 8.48 8.10
C GLN A 239 7.08 7.87 9.30
N GLY A 240 6.98 8.50 10.49
CA GLY A 240 7.69 8.11 11.71
C GLY A 240 9.19 8.38 11.58
N GLY A 241 9.83 8.90 12.62
CA GLY A 241 11.25 9.29 12.62
C GLY A 241 11.50 10.74 12.21
N GLU A 242 12.75 11.10 11.90
CA GLU A 242 13.17 12.46 11.56
C GLU A 242 14.07 12.51 10.30
N PRO A 243 14.04 13.61 9.53
CA PRO A 243 14.95 13.81 8.41
C PRO A 243 16.40 13.93 8.89
N ILE A 244 17.32 13.26 8.21
CA ILE A 244 18.75 13.23 8.52
C ILE A 244 19.48 14.39 7.83
N SER A 245 19.22 14.55 6.54
CA SER A 245 19.84 15.56 5.68
C SER A 245 18.89 15.91 4.54
N GLU A 246 19.07 17.12 4.01
CA GLU A 246 18.41 17.58 2.80
C GLU A 246 19.46 18.14 1.85
N GLU A 247 19.43 17.68 0.60
CA GLU A 247 20.39 18.03 -0.44
C GLU A 247 19.68 18.43 -1.73
N ARG A 248 20.28 19.37 -2.47
CA ARG A 248 19.82 19.74 -3.81
C ARG A 248 20.61 18.93 -4.83
N ILE A 249 19.89 18.13 -5.61
CA ILE A 249 20.46 17.27 -6.65
C ILE A 249 19.80 17.58 -8.00
N THR A 250 20.20 16.85 -9.04
CA THR A 250 19.54 16.88 -10.34
C THR A 250 19.23 15.46 -10.80
N ILE A 251 18.02 15.23 -11.32
CA ILE A 251 17.65 14.01 -12.01
C ILE A 251 17.30 14.33 -13.46
N ASP A 252 17.97 13.67 -14.40
CA ASP A 252 17.85 13.95 -15.84
C ASP A 252 17.93 15.47 -16.18
N GLY A 253 18.86 16.16 -15.52
CA GLY A 253 19.09 17.60 -15.69
C GLY A 253 18.05 18.54 -15.06
N VAL A 254 17.07 18.01 -14.32
CA VAL A 254 16.05 18.79 -13.61
C VAL A 254 16.35 18.83 -12.11
N ASP A 255 16.20 20.02 -11.51
CA ASP A 255 16.42 20.24 -10.07
C ASP A 255 15.46 19.40 -9.22
N ALA A 256 16.02 18.73 -8.22
CA ALA A 256 15.29 17.97 -7.22
C ALA A 256 15.83 18.21 -5.81
N SER A 257 14.99 18.01 -4.80
CA SER A 257 15.38 17.95 -3.39
C SER A 257 15.35 16.50 -2.94
N LEU A 258 16.45 16.05 -2.37
CA LEU A 258 16.61 14.74 -1.76
C LEU A 258 16.68 14.89 -0.25
N ILE A 259 15.72 14.29 0.45
CA ILE A 259 15.70 14.19 1.91
C ILE A 259 16.03 12.76 2.29
N HIS A 260 17.16 12.58 2.96
CA HIS A 260 17.46 11.33 3.67
C HIS A 260 16.69 11.28 4.97
N TYR A 261 16.17 10.11 5.29
CA TYR A 261 15.25 9.93 6.40
C TYR A 261 15.65 8.73 7.25
N ASP A 262 15.58 8.89 8.58
CA ASP A 262 15.74 7.78 9.54
C ASP A 262 14.38 7.48 10.14
N SER A 263 13.64 6.55 9.53
CA SER A 263 12.33 6.18 10.03
C SER A 263 12.44 5.24 11.23
N ASP A 264 11.75 5.58 12.31
CA ASP A 264 11.66 4.75 13.52
C ASP A 264 10.49 3.73 13.46
N SER A 265 9.77 3.72 12.35
CA SER A 265 8.63 2.84 12.13
C SER A 265 9.08 1.53 11.51
N GLU A 266 8.84 0.43 12.23
CA GLU A 266 9.09 -0.94 11.78
C GLU A 266 8.30 -1.29 10.50
N ASP A 267 7.19 -0.60 10.26
CA ASP A 267 6.32 -0.82 9.10
C ASP A 267 6.77 -0.04 7.86
N THR A 268 7.43 1.11 8.02
CA THR A 268 7.73 2.02 6.90
C THR A 268 9.20 2.18 6.59
N GLN A 269 10.13 2.03 7.55
CA GLN A 269 11.60 2.07 7.34
C GLN A 269 12.07 2.99 6.20
N THR A 270 11.48 4.19 6.10
CA THR A 270 11.67 5.08 4.96
C THR A 270 13.10 5.61 4.97
N LYS A 271 13.77 5.50 3.82
CA LYS A 271 15.17 5.93 3.65
C LYS A 271 15.29 7.28 2.98
N ALA A 272 14.41 7.57 2.03
CA ALA A 272 14.50 8.81 1.27
C ALA A 272 13.17 9.30 0.70
N PHE A 273 13.07 10.63 0.59
CA PHE A 273 12.11 11.32 -0.26
C PHE A 273 12.88 12.10 -1.32
N LEU A 274 12.56 11.87 -2.59
CA LEU A 274 13.07 12.65 -3.69
C LEU A 274 11.92 13.43 -4.31
N THR A 275 11.96 14.75 -4.21
CA THR A 275 10.92 15.65 -4.71
C THR A 275 11.46 16.43 -5.89
N THR A 276 10.69 16.52 -6.97
CA THR A 276 11.13 17.13 -8.23
C THR A 276 9.93 17.69 -8.99
N PHE A 277 10.15 18.76 -9.76
CA PHE A 277 9.20 19.11 -10.81
C PHE A 277 9.60 18.41 -12.11
N ALA A 278 8.63 17.96 -12.89
CA ALA A 278 8.86 17.53 -14.27
C ALA A 278 9.23 18.72 -15.16
N PRO A 279 10.02 18.50 -16.23
CA PRO A 279 10.46 19.57 -17.12
C PRO A 279 9.28 20.28 -17.82
N GLU A 280 8.21 19.52 -18.12
CA GLU A 280 6.93 20.02 -18.63
C GLU A 280 5.77 19.34 -17.88
N PRO A 281 4.57 19.95 -17.83
CA PRO A 281 3.39 19.29 -17.29
C PRO A 281 3.00 18.05 -18.10
N TYR A 282 2.69 16.96 -17.41
CA TYR A 282 2.17 15.75 -18.01
C TYR A 282 0.67 15.61 -17.80
N GLN A 283 -0.04 15.22 -18.87
CA GLN A 283 -1.46 14.90 -18.79
C GLN A 283 -1.65 13.55 -18.08
N VAL A 284 -2.31 13.57 -16.92
CA VAL A 284 -2.63 12.39 -16.11
C VAL A 284 -4.14 12.34 -15.86
N ALA A 285 -4.81 11.37 -16.48
CA ALA A 285 -6.28 11.30 -16.53
C ALA A 285 -6.91 12.61 -17.07
N ASP A 286 -7.68 13.32 -16.24
CA ASP A 286 -8.38 14.57 -16.60
C ASP A 286 -7.68 15.84 -16.06
N THR A 287 -6.44 15.72 -15.58
CA THR A 287 -5.65 16.83 -15.00
C THR A 287 -4.21 16.82 -15.49
N GLU A 288 -3.43 17.83 -15.10
CA GLU A 288 -1.99 17.92 -15.38
C GLU A 288 -1.21 17.74 -14.08
N ALA A 289 -0.19 16.90 -14.10
CA ALA A 289 0.76 16.72 -13.02
C ALA A 289 2.14 17.27 -13.41
N GLN A 290 2.79 17.89 -12.44
CA GLN A 290 4.16 18.39 -12.63
C GLN A 290 5.03 18.20 -11.41
N LEU A 291 4.47 18.09 -10.20
CA LEU A 291 5.25 17.74 -9.01
C LEU A 291 5.27 16.22 -8.85
N PHE A 292 6.44 15.64 -8.66
CA PHE A 292 6.63 14.21 -8.40
C PHE A 292 7.34 14.02 -7.07
N VAL A 293 6.83 13.10 -6.26
CA VAL A 293 7.45 12.66 -5.02
C VAL A 293 7.77 11.17 -5.17
N ILE A 294 9.05 10.85 -5.07
CA ILE A 294 9.58 9.49 -5.12
C ILE A 294 9.95 9.10 -3.69
N ILE A 295 9.51 7.93 -3.25
CA ILE A 295 9.69 7.44 -1.88
C ILE A 295 10.40 6.10 -1.94
N LEU A 296 11.47 5.97 -1.17
CA LEU A 296 12.21 4.72 -1.02
C LEU A 296 12.03 4.19 0.42
N VAL A 297 11.40 3.02 0.50
CA VAL A 297 11.22 2.21 1.70
C VAL A 297 11.94 0.89 1.48
N THR A 298 12.90 0.56 2.34
CA THR A 298 13.64 -0.71 2.22
C THR A 298 14.26 -1.11 3.56
N PRO A 299 14.25 -2.41 3.91
CA PRO A 299 14.88 -2.89 5.13
C PRO A 299 16.41 -2.91 5.03
N TYR A 300 16.95 -2.79 3.82
CA TYR A 300 18.38 -2.85 3.59
C TYR A 300 19.08 -1.54 3.99
N SER A 301 20.24 -1.69 4.63
CA SER A 301 21.15 -0.61 4.99
C SER A 301 21.70 0.13 3.76
N ASN A 302 21.78 -0.54 2.61
CA ASN A 302 22.32 0.04 1.38
C ASN A 302 21.29 0.78 0.51
N GLY A 303 20.17 1.24 1.08
CA GLY A 303 19.16 2.04 0.37
C GLY A 303 19.74 3.21 -0.46
N GLU A 304 20.91 3.72 -0.09
CA GLU A 304 21.67 4.72 -0.88
C GLU A 304 22.04 4.24 -2.29
N GLU A 305 22.41 2.98 -2.48
CA GLU A 305 22.77 2.46 -3.80
C GLU A 305 21.53 2.34 -4.71
N GLN A 306 20.40 1.91 -4.15
CA GLN A 306 19.12 1.87 -4.86
C GLN A 306 18.66 3.27 -5.24
N LEU A 307 18.76 4.22 -4.30
CA LEU A 307 18.45 5.62 -4.54
C LEU A 307 19.33 6.21 -5.64
N GLN A 308 20.65 5.97 -5.61
CA GLN A 308 21.58 6.48 -6.60
C GLN A 308 21.28 5.95 -7.99
N GLN A 309 20.88 4.68 -8.12
CA GLN A 309 20.46 4.15 -9.42
C GLN A 309 19.20 4.82 -9.94
N ILE A 310 18.18 4.99 -9.08
CA ILE A 310 16.97 5.69 -9.48
C ILE A 310 17.36 7.06 -10.05
N ILE A 311 18.25 7.78 -9.37
CA ILE A 311 18.77 9.09 -9.81
C ILE A 311 19.53 9.01 -11.14
N ASP A 312 20.45 8.05 -11.27
CA ASP A 312 21.37 7.94 -12.41
C ASP A 312 20.69 7.41 -13.69
N THR A 313 19.63 6.62 -13.53
CA THR A 313 18.90 6.00 -14.64
C THR A 313 17.54 6.63 -14.91
N TRP A 314 17.17 7.66 -14.13
CA TRP A 314 15.96 8.42 -14.38
C TRP A 314 16.01 9.07 -15.75
N GLU A 315 14.92 8.96 -16.50
CA GLU A 315 14.69 9.70 -17.74
C GLU A 315 13.28 10.27 -17.73
N TRP A 316 13.14 11.56 -17.99
CA TRP A 316 11.86 12.17 -18.35
C TRP A 316 11.52 11.86 -19.81
N LYS A 317 10.23 11.72 -20.13
CA LYS A 317 9.74 11.40 -21.49
C LYS A 317 9.09 12.59 -22.19
#